data_AF-A0A2E0QDA2-F1
#
_entry.id   AF-A0A2E0QDA2-F1
#
_cell.length_a   1.000
_cell.length_b   1.000
_cell.length_c   1.000
_cell.angle_alpha   90.00
_cell.angle_beta   90.00
_cell.angle_gamma   90.00
#
_symmetry.space_group_name_H-M   'P 1'
#
loop_
_entity.id
_entity.type
_entity.pdbx_description
1 polymer ?
#
loop_
_entity_poly.entity_id
_entity_poly.type
_entity_poly.pdbx_seq_one_letter_code
_entity_poly.pdbx_strand_id
1 'polypeptide(L)'
;MSVTLILLTILSGICLLLWGLRTVKRAFLRGYGAQLQKTIAKGTKNRFLAFLSGLGVTMLLQSSTATALLTASFVGRGLMAASMGIAVMLGADIGTALVTQLLSFKMSWLAPLMISTGVILHLSYDEGSRTRYPARIILGLGFMLTALNIIHEASAHLADSETLQLILSPLLQEPILAILTASLLAYIFHSSLSAILLFAGLAMNGVLPLELALIFVIGANLGGALIAFVAMSKDTAQARLIPLANILMRVVIASLSMFFIQDILRLITEIDTSVIQKVILAHIGFNASAVILFLPFVGFVEKLCTRLHPVTAPASEKRIMPRHLDRKALSTPSIALSCATRETLHMAEILETMLKDSFEAISTGTEAFIQQVKEEDDILDRIYGETKNYIIHLTREELDDKEATRSMHIMTFATNLEHCGDIVDKSLMELARKKIQNRDQFSEEGLAEIKAFYERILESLQLAQSIFLSGDDDLAQQLLDGKKSLKKAEAATAQKHFERLRKGLPQTIATSELHMDVIRDYRRINTYISAIAYSILDKAENAQS
;
A
#
# COMPACT_ATOMS: atom_id res chain seq x y z
N MET A 1 19.36 10.43 42.75
CA MET A 1 18.66 9.33 42.03
C MET A 1 19.70 8.28 41.68
N SER A 2 19.45 6.96 41.84
CA SER A 2 20.44 5.96 41.40
C SER A 2 20.59 6.00 39.87
N VAL A 3 21.80 5.75 39.34
CA VAL A 3 22.06 5.75 37.88
C VAL A 3 21.08 4.83 37.16
N THR A 4 20.76 3.68 37.75
CA THR A 4 19.76 2.75 37.24
C THR A 4 18.37 3.39 37.10
N LEU A 5 17.92 4.17 38.08
CA LEU A 5 16.63 4.83 38.00
C LEU A 5 16.63 5.90 36.90
N ILE A 6 17.74 6.62 36.72
CA ILE A 6 17.86 7.62 35.66
C ILE A 6 17.80 6.98 34.28
N LEU A 7 18.52 5.87 34.07
CA LEU A 7 18.47 5.12 32.80
C LEU A 7 17.07 4.57 32.53
N LEU A 8 16.37 4.08 33.55
CA LEU A 8 14.97 3.62 33.42
C LEU A 8 14.02 4.78 33.08
N THR A 9 14.21 5.97 33.65
CA THR A 9 13.42 7.17 33.33
C THR A 9 13.66 7.63 31.89
N ILE A 10 14.91 7.60 31.42
CA ILE A 10 15.23 7.91 30.02
C ILE A 10 14.59 6.88 29.09
N LEU A 11 14.70 5.59 29.43
CA LEU A 11 14.11 4.51 28.64
C LEU A 11 12.58 4.62 28.58
N SER A 12 11.91 4.96 29.68
CA SER A 12 10.45 5.17 29.70
C SER A 12 10.06 6.37 28.84
N GLY A 13 10.82 7.47 28.91
CA GLY A 13 10.68 8.62 28.00
C GLY A 13 10.82 8.21 26.53
N ILE A 14 11.84 7.44 26.17
CA ILE A 14 12.04 6.94 24.80
C ILE A 14 10.86 6.06 24.36
N CYS A 15 10.41 5.13 25.20
CA CYS A 15 9.25 4.28 24.91
C CYS A 15 7.97 5.11 24.68
N LEU A 16 7.74 6.14 25.50
CA LEU A 16 6.61 7.05 25.37
C LEU A 16 6.71 7.89 24.09
N LEU A 17 7.90 8.38 23.74
CA LEU A 17 8.16 9.11 22.49
C LEU A 17 7.84 8.24 21.27
N LEU A 18 8.34 7.01 21.26
CA LEU A 18 8.12 6.05 20.17
C LEU A 18 6.64 5.67 20.06
N TRP A 19 5.95 5.50 21.19
CA TRP A 19 4.53 5.18 21.19
C TRP A 19 3.69 6.35 20.70
N GLY A 20 3.95 7.57 21.17
CA GLY A 20 3.30 8.79 20.69
C GLY A 20 3.46 8.97 19.17
N LEU A 21 4.69 8.81 18.65
CA LEU A 21 4.96 8.89 17.21
C LEU A 21 4.20 7.82 16.42
N ARG A 22 4.17 6.56 16.91
CA ARG A 22 3.40 5.48 16.27
C ARG A 22 1.90 5.78 16.26
N THR A 23 1.36 6.36 17.33
CA THR A 23 -0.05 6.73 17.44
C THR A 23 -0.42 7.82 16.44
N VAL A 24 0.38 8.89 16.34
CA VAL A 24 0.19 9.95 15.33
C VAL A 24 0.24 9.38 13.92
N LYS A 25 1.28 8.61 13.61
CA LYS A 25 1.47 8.00 12.29
C LYS A 25 0.29 7.11 11.88
N ARG A 26 -0.16 6.21 12.77
CA ARG A 26 -1.29 5.30 12.50
C ARG A 26 -2.59 6.07 12.32
N ALA A 27 -2.84 7.07 13.17
CA ALA A 27 -4.05 7.87 13.07
C ALA A 27 -4.12 8.66 11.77
N PHE A 28 -3.01 9.24 11.29
CA PHE A 28 -2.97 9.89 9.99
C PHE A 28 -3.14 8.92 8.82
N LEU A 29 -2.44 7.78 8.84
CA LEU A 29 -2.56 6.79 7.77
C LEU A 29 -3.99 6.25 7.67
N ARG A 30 -4.61 5.87 8.79
CA ARG A 30 -5.99 5.36 8.81
C ARG A 30 -7.02 6.44 8.48
N GLY A 31 -6.89 7.65 9.02
CA GLY A 31 -7.87 8.71 8.79
C GLY A 31 -7.77 9.43 7.45
N TYR A 32 -6.55 9.56 6.91
CA TYR A 32 -6.25 10.46 5.78
C TYR A 32 -5.37 9.83 4.70
N GLY A 33 -5.09 8.52 4.75
CA GLY A 33 -4.18 7.84 3.83
C GLY A 33 -4.53 8.03 2.34
N ALA A 34 -5.81 7.94 1.98
CA ALA A 34 -6.28 8.14 0.61
C ALA A 34 -6.01 9.59 0.11
N GLN A 35 -6.22 10.59 0.96
CA GLN A 35 -5.93 11.99 0.64
C GLN A 35 -4.43 12.23 0.49
N LEU A 36 -3.61 11.66 1.37
CA LEU A 36 -2.15 11.74 1.30
C LEU A 36 -1.63 11.15 -0.02
N GLN A 37 -2.16 9.99 -0.42
CA GLN A 37 -1.87 9.39 -1.73
C GLN A 37 -2.28 10.28 -2.90
N LYS A 38 -3.48 10.87 -2.86
CA LYS A 38 -3.96 11.78 -3.91
C LYS A 38 -3.05 13.00 -4.05
N THR A 39 -2.51 13.51 -2.94
CA THR A 39 -1.54 14.60 -2.93
C THR A 39 -0.22 14.19 -3.57
N ILE A 40 0.35 13.03 -3.21
CA ILE A 40 1.56 12.48 -3.83
C ILE A 40 1.34 12.30 -5.35
N ALA A 41 0.24 11.66 -5.75
CA ALA A 41 -0.07 11.40 -7.15
C ALA A 41 -0.22 12.69 -7.97
N LYS A 42 -0.91 13.71 -7.44
CA LYS A 42 -1.03 15.04 -8.07
C LYS A 42 0.31 15.78 -8.16
N GLY A 43 1.21 15.54 -7.22
CA GLY A 43 2.55 16.13 -7.17
C GLY A 43 3.49 15.65 -8.29
N THR A 44 3.16 14.58 -9.00
CA THR A 44 4.06 13.94 -9.99
C THR A 44 4.26 14.73 -11.30
N LYS A 45 3.56 15.85 -11.51
CA LYS A 45 3.63 16.63 -12.76
C LYS A 45 5.03 17.17 -13.05
N ASN A 46 5.79 17.53 -12.02
CA ASN A 46 7.19 17.92 -12.13
C ASN A 46 7.94 17.64 -10.83
N ARG A 47 9.27 17.61 -10.89
CA ARG A 47 10.12 17.27 -9.74
C ARG A 47 9.97 18.20 -8.53
N PHE A 48 9.67 19.49 -8.73
CA PHE A 48 9.49 20.45 -7.64
C PHE A 48 8.17 20.22 -6.91
N LEU A 49 7.08 19.99 -7.64
CA LEU A 49 5.79 19.60 -7.06
C LEU A 49 5.88 18.24 -6.37
N ALA A 50 6.64 17.31 -6.92
CA ALA A 50 6.88 16.01 -6.31
C ALA A 50 7.61 16.17 -4.96
N PHE A 51 8.69 16.97 -4.94
CA PHE A 51 9.37 17.37 -3.71
C PHE A 51 8.43 18.01 -2.68
N LEU A 52 7.66 19.04 -3.08
CA LEU A 52 6.72 19.70 -2.17
C LEU A 52 5.64 18.75 -1.64
N SER A 53 5.16 17.82 -2.47
CA SER A 53 4.19 16.81 -2.05
C SER A 53 4.77 15.86 -1.00
N GLY A 54 6.03 15.43 -1.16
CA GLY A 54 6.72 14.59 -0.17
C GLY A 54 6.99 15.31 1.14
N LEU A 55 7.36 16.60 1.06
CA LEU A 55 7.54 17.49 2.20
C LEU A 55 6.25 17.63 2.98
N GLY A 56 5.16 18.02 2.33
CA GLY A 56 3.86 18.21 2.98
C GLY A 56 3.31 16.91 3.58
N VAL A 57 3.34 15.81 2.82
CA VAL A 57 2.86 14.50 3.29
C VAL A 57 3.67 14.01 4.47
N THR A 58 4.99 14.19 4.46
CA THR A 58 5.83 13.76 5.58
C THR A 58 5.73 14.67 6.79
N MET A 59 5.49 15.97 6.60
CA MET A 59 5.16 16.84 7.74
C MET A 59 3.88 16.42 8.45
N LEU A 60 2.87 15.98 7.70
CA LEU A 60 1.63 15.45 8.25
C LEU A 60 1.83 14.07 8.89
N LEU A 61 2.47 13.13 8.18
CA LEU A 61 2.72 11.76 8.66
C LEU A 61 3.79 11.66 9.74
N GLN A 62 4.67 12.66 9.83
CA GLN A 62 5.87 12.69 10.66
C GLN A 62 6.82 11.51 10.42
N SER A 63 6.82 10.91 9.22
CA SER A 63 7.60 9.70 8.93
C SER A 63 8.02 9.64 7.47
N SER A 64 9.28 9.96 7.17
CA SER A 64 9.82 9.79 5.81
C SER A 64 9.83 8.33 5.38
N THR A 65 10.00 7.38 6.30
CA THR A 65 9.86 5.94 6.02
C THR A 65 8.47 5.58 5.49
N ALA A 66 7.40 6.15 6.07
CA ALA A 66 6.04 5.89 5.58
C ALA A 66 5.86 6.45 4.16
N THR A 67 6.31 7.69 3.94
CA THR A 67 6.28 8.33 2.63
C THR A 67 7.11 7.55 1.60
N ALA A 68 8.27 7.01 2.00
CA ALA A 68 9.11 6.16 1.17
C ALA A 68 8.36 4.91 0.71
N LEU A 69 7.73 4.18 1.63
CA LEU A 69 6.98 2.96 1.33
C LEU A 69 5.77 3.25 0.42
N LEU A 70 5.02 4.32 0.70
CA LEU A 70 3.90 4.75 -0.14
C LEU A 70 4.36 5.10 -1.57
N THR A 71 5.42 5.90 -1.68
CA THR A 71 5.97 6.33 -2.98
C THR A 71 6.54 5.16 -3.76
N ALA A 72 7.30 4.29 -3.10
CA ALA A 72 7.86 3.09 -3.68
C ALA A 72 6.77 2.13 -4.19
N SER A 73 5.64 2.03 -3.50
CA SER A 73 4.49 1.24 -3.96
C SER A 73 3.89 1.77 -5.28
N PHE A 74 3.85 3.10 -5.46
CA PHE A 74 3.38 3.70 -6.72
C PHE A 74 4.35 3.48 -7.87
N VAL A 75 5.65 3.63 -7.61
CA VAL A 75 6.70 3.39 -8.60
C VAL A 75 6.77 1.92 -9.01
N GLY A 76 6.66 1.00 -8.04
CA GLY A 76 6.63 -0.44 -8.29
C GLY A 76 5.44 -0.90 -9.13
N ARG A 77 4.31 -0.18 -9.06
CA ARG A 77 3.10 -0.43 -9.88
C ARG A 77 3.08 0.33 -11.21
N GLY A 78 4.13 1.08 -11.55
CA GLY A 78 4.18 1.90 -12.77
C GLY A 78 3.24 3.11 -12.77
N LEU A 79 2.64 3.44 -11.63
CA LEU A 79 1.73 4.59 -11.46
C LEU A 79 2.48 5.92 -11.31
N MET A 80 3.79 5.86 -11.10
CA MET A 80 4.67 7.01 -10.90
C MET A 80 6.06 6.73 -11.49
N ALA A 81 6.63 7.71 -12.18
CA ALA A 81 8.02 7.65 -12.64
C ALA A 81 8.99 7.65 -11.45
N ALA A 82 10.06 6.84 -11.52
CA ALA A 82 10.97 6.69 -10.38
C ALA A 82 11.69 8.00 -10.05
N SER A 83 12.06 8.82 -11.05
CA SER A 83 12.60 10.17 -10.84
C SER A 83 11.69 11.06 -9.98
N MET A 84 10.37 10.95 -10.14
CA MET A 84 9.42 11.71 -9.33
C MET A 84 9.35 11.15 -7.92
N GLY A 85 9.39 9.82 -7.77
CA GLY A 85 9.46 9.19 -6.45
C GLY A 85 10.71 9.58 -5.67
N ILE A 86 11.86 9.72 -6.34
CA ILE A 86 13.11 10.21 -5.72
C ILE A 86 12.93 11.66 -5.26
N ALA A 87 12.29 12.51 -6.07
CA ALA A 87 11.99 13.88 -5.68
C ALA A 87 11.04 13.95 -4.47
N VAL A 88 9.99 13.12 -4.42
CA VAL A 88 9.12 12.97 -3.24
C VAL A 88 9.94 12.58 -2.02
N MET A 89 10.89 11.66 -2.16
CA MET A 89 11.73 11.21 -1.05
C MET A 89 12.62 12.32 -0.49
N LEU A 90 13.25 13.14 -1.35
CA LEU A 90 13.99 14.34 -0.93
C LEU A 90 13.10 15.31 -0.13
N GLY A 91 11.85 15.46 -0.56
CA GLY A 91 10.83 16.23 0.16
C GLY A 91 10.51 15.63 1.53
N ALA A 92 10.33 14.32 1.58
CA ALA A 92 10.02 13.60 2.80
C ALA A 92 11.11 13.76 3.87
N ASP A 93 12.36 13.71 3.43
CA ASP A 93 13.53 13.83 4.26
C ASP A 93 13.66 15.22 4.91
N ILE A 94 13.52 16.29 4.12
CA ILE A 94 13.47 17.64 4.69
C ILE A 94 12.22 17.85 5.55
N GLY A 95 11.08 17.26 5.19
CA GLY A 95 9.85 17.31 5.98
C GLY A 95 10.03 16.73 7.38
N THR A 96 10.74 15.61 7.50
CA THR A 96 11.09 15.02 8.81
C THR A 96 11.97 15.97 9.62
N ALA A 97 12.94 16.63 8.99
CA ALA A 97 13.79 17.61 9.66
C ALA A 97 13.03 18.84 10.18
N LEU A 98 12.06 19.33 9.40
CA LEU A 98 11.19 20.43 9.82
C LEU A 98 10.24 20.02 10.96
N VAL A 99 9.77 18.77 10.98
CA VAL A 99 9.01 18.24 12.11
C VAL A 99 9.88 18.15 13.37
N THR A 100 11.14 17.70 13.24
CA THR A 100 12.11 17.72 14.35
C THR A 100 12.25 19.12 14.94
N GLN A 101 12.36 20.14 14.08
CA GLN A 101 12.41 21.55 14.49
C GLN A 101 11.17 21.96 15.25
N LEU A 102 9.98 21.66 14.72
CA LEU A 102 8.72 22.01 15.36
C LEU A 102 8.60 21.39 16.77
N LEU A 103 9.00 20.13 16.93
CA LEU A 103 8.92 19.41 18.20
C LEU A 103 9.99 19.82 19.21
N SER A 104 11.05 20.50 18.77
CA SER A 104 12.13 20.94 19.65
C SER A 104 11.85 22.21 20.42
N PHE A 105 10.84 22.98 20.00
CA PHE A 105 10.45 24.18 20.71
C PHE A 105 9.94 23.80 22.11
N LYS A 106 10.33 24.58 23.13
CA LYS A 106 9.90 24.38 24.52
C LYS A 106 8.40 24.67 24.67
N MET A 107 7.57 23.69 24.35
CA MET A 107 6.11 23.75 24.46
C MET A 107 5.61 22.91 25.64
N SER A 108 6.28 23.01 26.79
CA SER A 108 6.00 22.17 27.96
C SER A 108 4.56 22.31 28.48
N TRP A 109 3.94 23.48 28.31
CA TRP A 109 2.53 23.72 28.67
C TRP A 109 1.53 23.09 27.69
N LEU A 110 1.94 22.84 26.45
CA LEU A 110 1.07 22.29 25.42
C LEU A 110 0.85 20.79 25.62
N ALA A 111 1.83 20.08 26.17
CA ALA A 111 1.75 18.65 26.44
C ALA A 111 0.52 18.24 27.29
N PRO A 112 0.30 18.80 28.50
CA PRO A 112 -0.88 18.44 29.30
C PRO A 112 -2.19 18.83 28.61
N LEU A 113 -2.25 19.98 27.92
CA LEU A 113 -3.44 20.39 27.16
C LEU A 113 -3.78 19.38 26.07
N MET A 114 -2.80 18.96 25.27
CA MET A 114 -2.99 17.99 24.21
C MET A 114 -3.40 16.61 24.75
N ILE A 115 -2.81 16.17 25.87
CA ILE A 115 -3.22 14.90 26.49
C ILE A 115 -4.67 14.98 26.99
N SER A 116 -5.03 16.01 27.75
CA SER A 116 -6.38 16.17 28.29
C SER A 116 -7.42 16.28 27.19
N THR A 117 -7.22 17.16 26.20
CA THR A 117 -8.14 17.31 25.07
C THR A 117 -8.20 16.04 24.21
N GLY A 118 -7.06 15.41 23.95
CA GLY A 118 -6.98 14.18 23.17
C GLY A 118 -7.74 13.02 23.81
N VAL A 119 -7.62 12.82 25.12
CA VAL A 119 -8.36 11.79 25.87
C VAL A 119 -9.86 12.08 25.88
N ILE A 120 -10.27 13.33 26.20
CA ILE A 120 -11.69 13.72 26.22
C ILE A 120 -12.34 13.46 24.86
N LEU A 121 -11.71 13.92 23.77
CA LEU A 121 -12.21 13.69 22.42
C LEU A 121 -12.21 12.21 22.06
N HIS A 122 -11.18 11.45 22.43
CA HIS A 122 -11.09 10.03 22.11
C HIS A 122 -12.23 9.22 22.77
N LEU A 123 -12.57 9.54 24.01
CA LEU A 123 -13.64 8.88 24.77
C LEU A 123 -15.05 9.34 24.37
N SER A 124 -15.18 10.49 23.71
CA SER A 124 -16.48 11.09 23.35
C SER A 124 -17.08 10.58 22.04
N TYR A 125 -16.34 9.80 21.25
CA TYR A 125 -16.80 9.26 19.96
C TYR A 125 -16.75 7.74 19.95
N ASP A 126 -17.48 7.06 19.06
CA ASP A 126 -17.47 5.58 18.94
C ASP A 126 -16.20 5.03 18.27
N GLU A 127 -15.87 3.76 18.53
CA GLU A 127 -14.63 3.09 18.10
C GLU A 127 -14.35 3.16 16.59
N GLY A 128 -15.39 3.11 15.75
CA GLY A 128 -15.27 3.21 14.29
C GLY A 128 -15.30 4.64 13.72
N SER A 129 -15.50 5.67 14.56
CA SER A 129 -15.68 7.03 14.03
C SER A 129 -14.38 7.62 13.48
N ARG A 130 -14.45 8.17 12.26
CA ARG A 130 -13.35 8.97 11.66
C ARG A 130 -12.93 10.16 12.52
N THR A 131 -13.81 10.67 13.39
CA THR A 131 -13.50 11.78 14.30
C THR A 131 -12.55 11.38 15.44
N ARG A 132 -12.33 10.08 15.68
CA ARG A 132 -11.31 9.60 16.63
C ARG A 132 -9.88 9.78 16.11
N TYR A 133 -9.65 9.90 14.80
CA TYR A 133 -8.30 10.07 14.26
C TYR A 133 -7.65 11.40 14.68
N PRO A 134 -8.30 12.57 14.56
CA PRO A 134 -7.81 13.81 15.17
C PRO A 134 -7.48 13.69 16.66
N ALA A 135 -8.34 13.03 17.45
CA ALA A 135 -8.13 12.85 18.88
C ALA A 135 -6.85 12.04 19.17
N ARG A 136 -6.63 10.93 18.45
CA ARG A 136 -5.41 10.11 18.53
C ARG A 136 -4.16 10.89 18.10
N ILE A 137 -4.27 11.78 17.11
CA ILE A 137 -3.16 12.66 16.69
C ILE A 137 -2.79 13.63 17.80
N ILE A 138 -3.78 14.36 18.34
CA ILE A 138 -3.55 15.33 19.43
C ILE A 138 -2.93 14.62 20.65
N LEU A 139 -3.50 13.48 21.02
CA LEU A 139 -3.03 12.67 22.14
C LEU A 139 -1.58 12.18 21.93
N GLY A 140 -1.26 11.66 20.74
CA GLY A 140 0.07 11.19 20.39
C GLY A 140 1.12 12.30 20.43
N LEU A 141 0.80 13.49 19.94
CA LEU A 141 1.66 14.69 20.05
C LEU A 141 1.88 15.09 21.52
N GLY A 142 0.83 15.02 22.35
CA GLY A 142 0.94 15.23 23.79
C GLY A 142 1.94 14.27 24.46
N PHE A 143 1.86 12.97 24.15
CA PHE A 143 2.83 11.98 24.65
C PHE A 143 4.25 12.24 24.19
N MET A 144 4.44 12.67 22.94
CA MET A 144 5.77 13.03 22.42
C MET A 144 6.36 14.22 23.18
N LEU A 145 5.59 15.29 23.39
CA LEU A 145 6.07 16.46 24.14
C LEU A 145 6.38 16.11 25.61
N THR A 146 5.54 15.31 26.27
CA THR A 146 5.80 14.81 27.63
C THR A 146 7.06 13.96 27.68
N ALA A 147 7.26 13.07 26.72
CA ALA A 147 8.45 12.22 26.63
C ALA A 147 9.74 13.04 26.50
N LEU A 148 9.72 14.12 25.72
CA LEU A 148 10.88 15.02 25.58
C LEU A 148 11.22 15.71 26.91
N ASN A 149 10.21 16.14 27.68
CA ASN A 149 10.45 16.69 29.02
C ASN A 149 11.06 15.64 29.97
N ILE A 150 10.53 14.41 29.97
CA ILE A 150 11.06 13.32 30.80
C ILE A 150 12.53 13.02 30.47
N ILE A 151 12.86 12.89 29.18
CA ILE A 151 14.23 12.66 28.73
C ILE A 151 15.13 13.82 29.14
N HIS A 152 14.65 15.06 28.97
CA HIS A 152 15.40 16.25 29.33
C HIS A 152 15.75 16.31 30.82
N GLU A 153 14.76 16.15 31.70
CA GLU A 153 14.94 16.21 33.15
C GLU A 153 15.82 15.07 33.68
N ALA A 154 15.63 13.85 33.14
CA ALA A 154 16.43 12.71 33.53
C ALA A 154 17.90 12.84 33.07
N SER A 155 18.13 13.35 31.86
CA SER A 155 19.48 13.47 31.30
C SER A 155 20.34 14.53 31.98
N ALA A 156 19.75 15.51 32.70
CA ALA A 156 20.51 16.52 33.44
C ALA A 156 21.45 15.89 34.49
N HIS A 157 21.09 14.73 35.04
CA HIS A 157 21.87 14.03 36.06
C HIS A 157 22.90 13.05 35.47
N LEU A 158 22.93 12.87 34.14
CA LEU A 158 23.86 11.97 33.45
C LEU A 158 25.18 12.65 33.07
N ALA A 159 25.21 13.98 33.03
CA ALA A 159 26.40 14.73 32.60
C ALA A 159 27.61 14.46 33.51
N ASP A 160 27.34 14.24 34.80
CA ASP A 160 28.36 13.99 35.82
C ASP A 160 28.74 12.49 35.94
N SER A 161 28.21 11.61 35.09
CA SER A 161 28.46 10.17 35.16
C SER A 161 29.77 9.77 34.49
N GLU A 162 30.75 9.29 35.27
CA GLU A 162 32.01 8.72 34.76
C GLU A 162 31.77 7.53 33.81
N THR A 163 30.80 6.65 34.13
CA THR A 163 30.48 5.48 33.29
C THR A 163 30.06 5.88 31.88
N LEU A 164 29.31 6.97 31.75
CA LEU A 164 28.83 7.42 30.45
C LEU A 164 29.95 8.08 29.64
N GLN A 165 30.85 8.82 30.30
CA GLN A 165 32.04 9.36 29.66
C GLN A 165 32.95 8.23 29.14
N LEU A 166 33.08 7.10 29.84
CA LEU A 166 33.83 5.93 29.36
C LEU A 166 33.23 5.32 28.08
N ILE A 167 31.91 5.38 27.90
CA ILE A 167 31.22 4.88 26.70
C ILE A 167 31.32 5.86 25.54
N LEU A 168 31.22 7.17 25.80
CA LEU A 168 31.19 8.20 24.77
C LEU A 168 32.60 8.61 24.28
N SER A 169 33.62 8.53 25.13
CA SER A 169 34.99 8.96 24.79
C SER A 169 35.58 8.21 23.58
N PRO A 170 35.44 6.87 23.45
CA PRO A 170 35.91 6.16 22.26
C PRO A 170 35.19 6.61 20.97
N LEU A 171 33.92 7.00 21.06
CA LEU A 171 33.13 7.42 19.91
C LEU A 171 33.57 8.80 19.37
N LEU A 172 34.12 9.66 20.23
CA LEU A 172 34.74 10.92 19.79
C LEU A 172 36.02 10.68 18.97
N GLN A 173 36.82 9.69 19.36
CA GLN A 173 38.09 9.38 18.70
C GLN A 173 37.90 8.60 17.39
N GLU A 174 36.81 7.84 17.28
CA GLU A 174 36.49 7.00 16.13
C GLU A 174 35.16 7.41 15.46
N PRO A 175 35.16 8.43 14.57
CA PRO A 175 33.94 8.96 13.96
C PRO A 175 33.12 7.94 13.16
N ILE A 176 33.78 6.95 12.53
CA ILE A 176 33.08 5.90 11.80
C ILE A 176 32.27 5.03 12.77
N LEU A 177 32.85 4.69 13.92
CA LEU A 177 32.15 3.94 14.96
C LEU A 177 30.96 4.75 15.50
N ALA A 178 31.14 6.04 15.74
CA ALA A 178 30.05 6.95 16.14
C ALA A 178 28.90 6.99 15.11
N ILE A 179 29.21 7.08 13.82
CA ILE A 179 28.22 7.04 12.74
C ILE A 179 27.45 5.71 12.78
N LEU A 180 28.16 4.57 12.87
CA LEU A 180 27.55 3.25 12.92
C LEU A 180 26.66 3.07 14.15
N THR A 181 27.10 3.52 15.32
CA THR A 181 26.32 3.48 16.57
C THR A 181 25.04 4.30 16.44
N ALA A 182 25.12 5.53 15.93
CA ALA A 182 23.94 6.37 15.73
C ALA A 182 22.99 5.82 14.63
N SER A 183 23.55 5.24 13.57
CA SER A 183 22.77 4.52 12.55
C SER A 183 22.01 3.33 13.13
N LEU A 184 22.67 2.52 13.96
CA LEU A 184 22.06 1.37 14.63
C LEU A 184 20.92 1.81 15.56
N LEU A 185 21.15 2.85 16.37
CA LEU A 185 20.11 3.38 17.26
C LEU A 185 18.89 3.90 16.47
N ALA A 186 19.10 4.68 15.40
CA ALA A 186 18.01 5.15 14.56
C ALA A 186 17.25 4.01 13.87
N TYR A 187 17.95 2.94 13.47
CA TYR A 187 17.35 1.74 12.91
C TYR A 187 16.50 0.98 13.94
N ILE A 188 17.02 0.76 15.15
CA ILE A 188 16.29 0.10 16.26
C ILE A 188 15.02 0.89 16.62
N PHE A 189 15.11 2.21 16.66
CA PHE A 189 13.95 3.07 16.91
C PHE A 189 12.96 3.08 15.75
N HIS A 190 13.33 2.54 14.59
CA HIS A 190 12.59 2.65 13.34
C HIS A 190 12.23 4.11 12.99
N SER A 191 13.05 5.07 13.43
CA SER A 191 12.77 6.51 13.33
C SER A 191 14.04 7.34 13.49
N SER A 192 14.44 8.07 12.44
CA SER A 192 15.51 9.07 12.53
C SER A 192 15.08 10.29 13.36
N LEU A 193 13.81 10.72 13.27
CA LEU A 193 13.24 11.80 14.09
C LEU A 193 13.46 11.54 15.59
N SER A 194 13.13 10.34 16.05
CA SER A 194 13.26 9.96 17.46
C SER A 194 14.72 9.92 17.92
N ALA A 195 15.62 9.40 17.08
CA ALA A 195 17.05 9.39 17.37
C ALA A 195 17.63 10.81 17.45
N ILE A 196 17.29 11.69 16.50
CA ILE A 196 17.76 13.08 16.49
C ILE A 196 17.28 13.85 17.73
N LEU A 197 16.01 13.71 18.11
CA LEU A 197 15.47 14.38 19.31
C LEU A 197 16.16 13.89 20.59
N LEU A 198 16.44 12.59 20.69
CA LEU A 198 17.21 12.04 21.80
C LEU A 198 18.62 12.64 21.85
N PHE A 199 19.35 12.64 20.72
CA PHE A 199 20.72 13.16 20.67
C PHE A 199 20.78 14.66 20.97
N ALA A 200 19.82 15.44 20.45
CA ALA A 200 19.72 16.86 20.72
C ALA A 200 19.39 17.14 22.20
N GLY A 201 18.55 16.32 22.82
CA GLY A 201 18.24 16.39 24.26
C GLY A 201 19.44 16.04 25.15
N LEU A 202 20.20 15.01 24.80
CA LEU A 202 21.45 14.65 25.50
C LEU A 202 22.51 15.74 25.35
N ALA A 203 22.65 16.32 24.15
CA ALA A 203 23.62 17.38 23.90
C ALA A 203 23.31 18.66 24.67
N MET A 204 22.02 19.02 24.77
CA MET A 204 21.59 20.20 25.53
C MET A 204 22.00 20.16 27.01
N ASN A 205 22.04 18.97 27.61
CA ASN A 205 22.43 18.77 29.01
C ASN A 205 23.94 18.51 29.18
N GLY A 206 24.76 18.67 28.13
CA GLY A 206 26.20 18.44 28.18
C GLY A 206 26.62 16.96 28.23
N VAL A 207 25.66 16.03 28.20
CA VAL A 207 25.92 14.58 28.20
C VAL A 207 26.62 14.14 26.91
N LEU A 208 26.16 14.68 25.78
CA LEU A 208 26.73 14.41 24.46
C LEU A 208 27.44 15.66 23.95
N PRO A 209 28.77 15.68 23.83
CA PRO A 209 29.49 16.84 23.29
C PRO A 209 28.95 17.22 21.91
N LEU A 210 28.89 18.53 21.62
CA LEU A 210 28.28 19.03 20.38
C LEU A 210 28.89 18.37 19.14
N GLU A 211 30.21 18.21 19.08
CA GLU A 211 30.91 17.53 17.99
C GLU A 211 30.39 16.11 17.76
N LEU A 212 30.29 15.30 18.83
CA LEU A 212 29.75 13.95 18.73
C LEU A 212 28.27 13.95 18.34
N ALA A 213 27.50 14.93 18.82
CA ALA A 213 26.10 15.09 18.44
C ALA A 213 25.93 15.36 16.93
N LEU A 214 26.82 16.16 16.32
CA LEU A 214 26.81 16.40 14.87
C LEU A 214 27.13 15.12 14.08
N ILE A 215 28.11 14.33 14.53
CA ILE A 215 28.43 13.03 13.92
C ILE A 215 27.25 12.06 14.07
N PHE A 216 26.57 12.07 15.21
CA PHE A 216 25.38 11.26 15.45
C PHE A 216 24.20 11.67 14.56
N VAL A 217 24.06 12.95 14.20
CA VAL A 217 23.07 13.41 13.22
C VAL A 217 23.31 12.78 11.85
N ILE A 218 24.57 12.66 11.41
CA ILE A 218 24.93 11.98 10.17
C ILE A 218 24.52 10.50 10.24
N GLY A 219 24.92 9.81 11.32
CA GLY A 219 24.57 8.41 11.54
C GLY A 219 23.06 8.16 11.62
N ALA A 220 22.31 8.99 12.34
CA ALA A 220 20.85 8.86 12.45
C ALA A 220 20.15 8.97 11.09
N ASN A 221 20.65 9.85 10.23
CA ASN A 221 20.13 9.98 8.88
C ASN A 221 20.40 8.72 8.04
N LEU A 222 21.60 8.14 8.12
CA LEU A 222 21.90 6.88 7.43
C LEU A 222 21.03 5.73 7.96
N GLY A 223 20.94 5.57 9.28
CA GLY A 223 20.13 4.53 9.92
C GLY A 223 18.65 4.62 9.55
N GLY A 224 18.10 5.83 9.49
CA GLY A 224 16.73 6.08 9.06
C GLY A 224 16.43 5.58 7.64
N ALA A 225 17.39 5.75 6.72
CA ALA A 225 17.25 5.34 5.33
C ALA A 225 17.15 3.81 5.16
N LEU A 226 17.87 3.06 6.01
CA LEU A 226 17.90 1.60 5.98
C LEU A 226 16.53 0.99 6.27
N ILE A 227 15.71 1.62 7.10
CA ILE A 227 14.43 1.08 7.55
C ILE A 227 13.51 0.79 6.36
N ALA A 228 13.34 1.77 5.46
CA ALA A 228 12.48 1.61 4.29
C ALA A 228 13.05 0.53 3.37
N PHE A 229 14.35 0.52 3.13
CA PHE A 229 15.00 -0.45 2.25
C PHE A 229 14.86 -1.88 2.73
N VAL A 230 15.13 -2.15 4.02
CA VAL A 230 14.96 -3.48 4.62
C VAL A 230 13.49 -3.92 4.56
N ALA A 231 12.56 -3.00 4.83
CA ALA A 231 11.13 -3.28 4.71
C ALA A 231 10.69 -3.61 3.27
N MET A 232 11.48 -3.32 2.24
CA MET A 232 11.21 -3.67 0.82
C MET A 232 12.09 -4.80 0.29
N SER A 233 12.81 -5.52 1.15
CA SER A 233 13.74 -6.58 0.73
C SER A 233 13.10 -7.70 -0.11
N LYS A 234 11.80 -7.96 0.08
CA LYS A 234 11.03 -9.00 -0.65
C LYS A 234 10.22 -8.47 -1.84
N ASP A 235 10.25 -7.18 -2.13
CA ASP A 235 9.49 -6.60 -3.25
C ASP A 235 10.28 -6.60 -4.56
N THR A 236 9.59 -6.24 -5.65
CA THR A 236 10.17 -6.09 -6.98
C THR A 236 11.34 -5.09 -7.00
N ALA A 237 12.29 -5.32 -7.91
CA ALA A 237 13.43 -4.42 -8.13
C ALA A 237 12.98 -2.96 -8.37
N GLN A 238 11.85 -2.77 -9.07
CA GLN A 238 11.27 -1.45 -9.35
C GLN A 238 10.76 -0.76 -8.08
N ALA A 239 10.10 -1.49 -7.17
CA ALA A 239 9.65 -0.94 -5.90
C ALA A 239 10.84 -0.60 -4.97
N ARG A 240 11.96 -1.35 -5.06
CA ARG A 240 13.17 -1.11 -4.25
C ARG A 240 14.00 0.10 -4.71
N LEU A 241 13.72 0.67 -5.88
CA LEU A 241 14.49 1.76 -6.45
C LEU A 241 14.47 3.02 -5.57
N ILE A 242 13.30 3.40 -5.05
CA ILE A 242 13.14 4.62 -4.23
C ILE A 242 13.94 4.55 -2.91
N PRO A 243 13.79 3.53 -2.05
CA PRO A 243 14.59 3.44 -0.83
C PRO A 243 16.08 3.24 -1.11
N LEU A 244 16.46 2.57 -2.21
CA LEU A 244 17.85 2.45 -2.63
C LEU A 244 18.44 3.82 -3.00
N ALA A 245 17.72 4.60 -3.82
CA ALA A 245 18.11 5.96 -4.16
C ALA A 245 18.29 6.82 -2.91
N ASN A 246 17.40 6.67 -1.93
CA ASN A 246 17.51 7.40 -0.68
C ASN A 246 18.79 7.08 0.11
N ILE A 247 19.12 5.78 0.23
CA ILE A 247 20.38 5.34 0.86
C ILE A 247 21.57 5.94 0.12
N LEU A 248 21.62 5.83 -1.21
CA LEU A 248 22.74 6.34 -2.00
C LEU A 248 22.93 7.85 -1.83
N MET A 249 21.85 8.63 -1.93
CA MET A 249 21.90 10.08 -1.71
C MET A 249 22.41 10.40 -0.30
N ARG A 250 21.90 9.71 0.73
CA ARG A 250 22.31 9.95 2.12
C ARG A 250 23.74 9.50 2.41
N VAL A 251 24.25 8.45 1.78
CA VAL A 251 25.66 8.03 1.89
C VAL A 251 26.59 9.08 1.28
N VAL A 252 26.22 9.65 0.12
CA VAL A 252 26.99 10.76 -0.48
C VAL A 252 27.00 11.97 0.43
N ILE A 253 25.84 12.41 0.92
CA ILE A 253 25.77 13.55 1.83
C ILE A 253 26.49 13.28 3.15
N ALA A 254 26.37 12.08 3.73
CA ALA A 254 27.11 11.70 4.93
C ALA A 254 28.63 11.77 4.73
N SER A 255 29.12 11.30 3.59
CA SER A 255 30.55 11.37 3.24
C SER A 255 31.03 12.82 3.12
N LEU A 256 30.24 13.67 2.45
CA LEU A 256 30.54 15.11 2.32
C LEU A 256 30.46 15.84 3.67
N SER A 257 29.42 15.58 4.48
CA SER A 257 29.28 16.16 5.81
C SER A 257 30.42 15.75 6.74
N MET A 258 30.89 14.51 6.65
CA MET A 258 32.04 14.04 7.41
C MET A 258 33.34 14.73 6.96
N PHE A 259 33.53 14.90 5.65
CA PHE A 259 34.70 15.61 5.10
C PHE A 259 34.76 17.07 5.58
N PHE A 260 33.62 17.76 5.65
CA PHE A 260 33.51 19.15 6.11
C PHE A 260 33.11 19.29 7.59
N ILE A 261 33.28 18.25 8.42
CA ILE A 261 32.72 18.25 9.79
C ILE A 261 33.28 19.38 10.66
N GLN A 262 34.56 19.72 10.51
CA GLN A 262 35.22 20.78 11.26
C GLN A 262 34.69 22.18 10.86
N ASP A 263 34.47 22.40 9.57
CA ASP A 263 33.87 23.65 9.07
C ASP A 263 32.41 23.79 9.51
N ILE A 264 31.66 22.69 9.48
CA ILE A 264 30.27 22.64 9.98
C ILE A 264 30.25 22.94 11.48
N LEU A 265 31.14 22.33 12.26
CA LEU A 265 31.23 22.56 13.70
C LEU A 265 31.53 24.02 14.01
N ARG A 266 32.49 24.62 13.29
CA ARG A 266 32.83 26.04 13.44
C ARG A 266 31.62 26.93 13.14
N LEU A 267 31.00 26.74 11.98
CA LEU A 267 29.83 27.51 11.55
C LEU A 267 28.68 27.40 12.56
N ILE A 268 28.36 26.18 13.00
CA ILE A 268 27.28 25.94 13.96
C ILE A 268 27.60 26.53 15.34
N THR A 269 28.86 26.53 15.74
CA THR A 269 29.29 27.09 17.03
C THR A 269 29.13 28.61 17.06
N GLU A 270 29.41 29.29 15.94
CA GLU A 270 29.26 30.75 15.77
C GLU A 270 27.79 31.23 15.78
N ILE A 271 26.81 30.35 15.53
CA ILE A 271 25.39 30.70 15.61
C ILE A 271 24.97 30.86 17.08
N ASP A 272 24.47 32.05 17.44
CA ASP A 272 23.95 32.34 18.77
C ASP A 272 22.57 31.70 18.98
N THR A 273 22.58 30.44 19.40
CA THR A 273 21.37 29.67 19.72
C THR A 273 21.69 28.53 20.69
N SER A 274 20.65 27.92 21.25
CA SER A 274 20.79 26.79 22.18
C SER A 274 21.39 25.54 21.51
N VAL A 275 22.06 24.69 22.29
CA VAL A 275 22.71 23.46 21.79
C VAL A 275 21.72 22.52 21.09
N ILE A 276 20.49 22.39 21.61
CA ILE A 276 19.43 21.60 20.96
C ILE A 276 19.14 22.12 19.54
N GLN A 277 19.05 23.44 19.37
CA GLN A 277 18.82 24.07 18.07
C GLN A 277 20.01 23.89 17.12
N LYS A 278 21.25 23.93 17.64
CA LYS A 278 22.46 23.65 16.84
C LYS A 278 22.43 22.24 16.23
N VAL A 279 22.05 21.23 17.00
CA VAL A 279 21.92 19.84 16.52
C VAL A 279 20.83 19.71 15.46
N ILE A 280 19.71 20.43 15.62
CA ILE A 280 18.59 20.36 14.67
C ILE A 280 18.89 21.13 13.39
N LEU A 281 19.56 22.28 13.48
CA LEU A 281 20.07 23.00 12.32
C LEU A 281 21.02 22.14 11.50
N ALA A 282 21.88 21.35 12.14
CA ALA A 282 22.71 20.37 11.44
C ALA A 282 21.87 19.33 10.70
N HIS A 283 20.79 18.84 11.33
CA HIS A 283 19.88 17.88 10.71
C HIS A 283 19.12 18.48 9.52
N ILE A 284 18.64 19.73 9.62
CA ILE A 284 18.03 20.46 8.50
C ILE A 284 19.06 20.67 7.40
N GLY A 285 20.27 21.14 7.74
CA GLY A 285 21.37 21.37 6.79
C GLY A 285 21.76 20.12 6.01
N PHE A 286 21.82 18.96 6.68
CA PHE A 286 22.05 17.66 6.04
C PHE A 286 20.98 17.33 5.00
N ASN A 287 19.70 17.51 5.32
CA ASN A 287 18.63 17.18 4.38
C ASN A 287 18.49 18.25 3.28
N ALA A 288 18.77 19.52 3.59
CA ALA A 288 18.77 20.61 2.62
C ALA A 288 19.91 20.46 1.59
N SER A 289 21.10 20.04 2.02
CA SER A 289 22.21 19.77 1.11
C SER A 289 21.88 18.60 0.15
N ALA A 290 21.19 17.57 0.62
CA ALA A 290 20.67 16.50 -0.23
C ALA A 290 19.72 17.04 -1.32
N VAL A 291 18.80 17.93 -0.95
CA VAL A 291 17.86 18.55 -1.90
C VAL A 291 18.60 19.38 -2.94
N ILE A 292 19.51 20.27 -2.51
CA ILE A 292 20.29 21.13 -3.41
C ILE A 292 21.11 20.29 -4.39
N LEU A 293 21.76 19.24 -3.90
CA LEU A 293 22.65 18.41 -4.70
C LEU A 293 21.90 17.47 -5.65
N PHE A 294 20.77 16.90 -5.25
CA PHE A 294 20.14 15.80 -6.00
C PHE A 294 18.81 16.16 -6.68
N LEU A 295 18.06 17.17 -6.23
CA LEU A 295 16.77 17.52 -6.85
C LEU A 295 16.91 17.88 -8.35
N PRO A 296 17.94 18.62 -8.79
CA PRO A 296 18.18 18.89 -10.22
C PRO A 296 18.60 17.63 -11.01
N PHE A 297 19.07 16.58 -10.34
CA PHE A 297 19.68 15.40 -10.94
C PHE A 297 18.93 14.10 -10.63
N VAL A 298 17.65 14.16 -10.22
CA VAL A 298 16.86 12.96 -9.86
C VAL A 298 16.81 11.90 -10.97
N GLY A 299 16.82 12.31 -12.25
CA GLY A 299 16.89 11.37 -13.37
C GLY A 299 18.24 10.68 -13.53
N PHE A 300 19.34 11.32 -13.09
CA PHE A 300 20.67 10.68 -13.04
C PHE A 300 20.72 9.65 -11.92
N VAL A 301 20.17 9.99 -10.74
CA VAL A 301 20.06 9.06 -9.61
C VAL A 301 19.26 7.82 -10.00
N GLU A 302 18.11 8.00 -10.68
CA GLU A 302 17.31 6.89 -11.23
C GLU A 302 18.14 5.99 -12.16
N LYS A 303 18.88 6.57 -13.11
CA LYS A 303 19.76 5.81 -14.03
C LYS A 303 20.85 5.04 -13.29
N LEU A 304 21.41 5.62 -12.24
CA LEU A 304 22.42 4.95 -11.42
C LEU A 304 21.81 3.77 -10.64
N CYS A 305 20.66 3.98 -10.00
CA CYS A 305 19.96 2.93 -9.25
C CYS A 305 19.51 1.77 -10.14
N THR A 306 18.99 2.06 -11.33
CA THR A 306 18.57 1.04 -12.30
C THR A 306 19.74 0.22 -12.85
N ARG A 307 20.95 0.80 -12.95
CA ARG A 307 22.17 0.05 -13.28
C ARG A 307 22.63 -0.86 -12.14
N LEU A 308 22.56 -0.38 -10.91
CA LEU A 308 22.95 -1.15 -9.71
C LEU A 308 21.98 -2.29 -9.41
N HIS A 309 20.70 -2.13 -9.81
CA HIS A 309 19.66 -3.14 -9.61
C HIS A 309 18.83 -3.27 -10.91
N PRO A 310 19.33 -4.04 -11.90
CA PRO A 310 18.64 -4.19 -13.18
C PRO A 310 17.23 -4.72 -12.94
N VAL A 311 16.23 -4.05 -13.53
CA VAL A 311 14.86 -4.55 -13.56
C VAL A 311 14.81 -5.68 -14.58
N THR A 312 15.19 -6.89 -14.17
CA THR A 312 14.97 -8.07 -15.00
C THR A 312 13.47 -8.29 -15.04
N ALA A 313 12.85 -8.09 -16.19
CA ALA A 313 11.47 -8.54 -16.40
C ALA A 313 11.50 -10.07 -16.46
N PRO A 314 10.86 -10.81 -15.54
CA PRO A 314 10.61 -12.21 -15.79
C PRO A 314 9.46 -12.27 -16.79
N ALA A 315 9.75 -12.73 -18.00
CA ALA A 315 8.77 -12.88 -19.08
C ALA A 315 7.80 -14.07 -18.85
N SER A 316 7.98 -14.88 -17.80
CA SER A 316 7.12 -16.04 -17.50
C SER A 316 6.46 -16.03 -16.11
N GLU A 317 7.04 -15.41 -15.07
CA GLU A 317 6.42 -15.35 -13.73
C GLU A 317 5.24 -14.36 -13.63
N LYS A 318 5.13 -13.41 -14.57
CA LYS A 318 4.07 -12.37 -14.57
C LYS A 318 2.65 -12.90 -14.77
N ARG A 319 2.47 -14.14 -15.21
CA ARG A 319 1.13 -14.73 -15.42
C ARG A 319 0.58 -15.40 -14.16
N ILE A 320 1.42 -15.75 -13.19
CA ILE A 320 1.05 -16.66 -12.09
C ILE A 320 0.96 -15.94 -10.73
N MET A 321 1.39 -14.68 -10.61
CA MET A 321 1.40 -13.92 -9.36
C MET A 321 0.37 -12.78 -9.36
N PRO A 322 -0.25 -12.46 -8.20
CA PRO A 322 -1.11 -11.29 -8.09
C PRO A 322 -0.38 -10.02 -8.51
N ARG A 323 -1.04 -9.16 -9.29
CA ARG A 323 -0.38 -7.99 -9.91
C ARG A 323 -0.48 -6.72 -9.07
N HIS A 324 -1.50 -6.62 -8.24
CA HIS A 324 -1.94 -5.39 -7.61
C HIS A 324 -1.99 -5.47 -6.08
N LEU A 325 -2.02 -6.67 -5.49
CA LEU A 325 -2.00 -6.87 -4.04
C LEU A 325 -0.68 -6.39 -3.42
N ASP A 326 -0.77 -5.55 -2.38
CA ASP A 326 0.39 -4.96 -1.70
C ASP A 326 0.24 -5.13 -0.19
N ARG A 327 0.98 -6.07 0.41
CA ARG A 327 0.91 -6.37 1.86
C ARG A 327 1.25 -5.17 2.74
N LYS A 328 1.95 -4.15 2.22
CA LYS A 328 2.30 -2.95 2.99
C LYS A 328 1.14 -1.98 3.10
N ALA A 329 0.27 -1.99 2.09
CA ALA A 329 -0.95 -1.21 2.09
C ALA A 329 -1.94 -1.67 3.17
N LEU A 330 -1.80 -2.87 3.75
CA LEU A 330 -2.68 -3.37 4.83
C LEU A 330 -2.75 -2.43 6.03
N SER A 331 -1.70 -1.66 6.31
CA SER A 331 -1.69 -0.64 7.37
C SER A 331 -2.60 0.56 7.09
N THR A 332 -3.15 0.67 5.87
CA THR A 332 -4.04 1.74 5.43
C THR A 332 -5.23 1.14 4.65
N PRO A 333 -6.37 0.89 5.32
CA PRO A 333 -7.42 0.07 4.74
C PRO A 333 -7.98 0.54 3.40
N SER A 334 -8.28 1.83 3.25
CA SER A 334 -8.64 2.42 1.96
C SER A 334 -7.68 2.10 0.79
N ILE A 335 -6.37 2.05 1.04
CA ILE A 335 -5.37 1.69 0.02
C ILE A 335 -5.40 0.20 -0.27
N ALA A 336 -5.47 -0.62 0.78
CA ALA A 336 -5.55 -2.07 0.65
C ALA A 336 -6.80 -2.48 -0.15
N LEU A 337 -7.96 -1.90 0.14
CA LEU A 337 -9.21 -2.13 -0.60
C LEU A 337 -9.09 -1.71 -2.07
N SER A 338 -8.37 -0.64 -2.37
CA SER A 338 -8.11 -0.22 -3.75
C SER A 338 -7.18 -1.20 -4.49
N CYS A 339 -6.22 -1.80 -3.78
CA CYS A 339 -5.35 -2.84 -4.33
C CYS A 339 -6.14 -4.12 -4.63
N ALA A 340 -6.96 -4.57 -3.68
CA ALA A 340 -7.83 -5.72 -3.85
C ALA A 340 -8.89 -5.50 -4.95
N THR A 341 -9.47 -4.29 -5.05
CA THR A 341 -10.39 -3.94 -6.15
C THR A 341 -9.75 -4.15 -7.53
N ARG A 342 -8.50 -3.67 -7.72
CA ARG A 342 -7.80 -3.87 -9.01
C ARG A 342 -7.49 -5.34 -9.27
N GLU A 343 -7.13 -6.10 -8.24
CA GLU A 343 -6.88 -7.53 -8.37
C GLU A 343 -8.15 -8.29 -8.78
N THR A 344 -9.29 -7.96 -8.18
CA THR A 344 -10.58 -8.57 -8.56
C THR A 344 -11.01 -8.21 -9.98
N LEU A 345 -10.68 -7.01 -10.48
CA LEU A 345 -10.88 -6.70 -11.90
C LEU A 345 -9.96 -7.52 -12.81
N HIS A 346 -8.71 -7.75 -12.40
CA HIS A 346 -7.82 -8.63 -13.13
C HIS A 346 -8.37 -10.08 -13.20
N MET A 347 -9.00 -10.58 -12.14
CA MET A 347 -9.74 -11.85 -12.18
C MET A 347 -10.86 -11.83 -13.24
N ALA A 348 -11.60 -10.72 -13.36
CA ALA A 348 -12.66 -10.60 -14.35
C ALA A 348 -12.11 -10.60 -15.80
N GLU A 349 -10.95 -9.98 -16.05
CA GLU A 349 -10.25 -10.05 -17.35
C GLU A 349 -9.82 -11.48 -17.72
N ILE A 350 -9.36 -12.26 -16.74
CA ILE A 350 -9.01 -13.67 -16.93
C ILE A 350 -10.27 -14.46 -17.27
N LEU A 351 -11.35 -14.28 -16.51
CA LEU A 351 -12.63 -14.95 -16.78
C LEU A 351 -13.19 -14.59 -18.16
N GLU A 352 -13.04 -13.34 -18.62
CA GLU A 352 -13.43 -12.93 -19.98
C GLU A 352 -12.66 -13.72 -21.05
N THR A 353 -11.37 -13.96 -20.82
CA THR A 353 -10.52 -14.78 -21.70
C THR A 353 -10.97 -16.25 -21.67
N MET A 354 -11.21 -16.82 -20.48
CA MET A 354 -11.71 -18.18 -20.32
C MET A 354 -13.07 -18.38 -21.03
N LEU A 355 -13.98 -17.42 -20.94
CA LEU A 355 -15.27 -17.46 -21.62
C LEU A 355 -15.11 -17.46 -23.15
N LYS A 356 -14.16 -16.70 -23.67
CA LYS A 356 -13.85 -16.68 -25.10
C LYS A 356 -13.25 -18.00 -25.57
N ASP A 357 -12.21 -18.49 -24.88
CA ASP A 357 -11.52 -19.72 -25.26
C ASP A 357 -12.44 -20.94 -25.07
N SER A 358 -13.32 -20.91 -24.08
CA SER A 358 -14.33 -21.96 -23.91
C SER A 358 -15.36 -21.99 -25.05
N PHE A 359 -15.79 -20.83 -25.55
CA PHE A 359 -16.65 -20.77 -26.73
C PHE A 359 -15.94 -21.28 -27.99
N GLU A 360 -14.66 -20.94 -28.17
CA GLU A 360 -13.85 -21.46 -29.28
C GLU A 360 -13.66 -22.99 -29.19
N ALA A 361 -13.44 -23.54 -27.99
CA ALA A 361 -13.40 -24.98 -27.76
C ALA A 361 -14.73 -25.67 -28.14
N ILE A 362 -15.87 -25.12 -27.71
CA ILE A 362 -17.20 -25.68 -27.97
C ILE A 362 -17.56 -25.60 -29.46
N SER A 363 -17.25 -24.48 -30.11
CA SER A 363 -17.60 -24.23 -31.52
C SER A 363 -16.70 -25.01 -32.48
N THR A 364 -15.37 -24.92 -32.32
CA THR A 364 -14.40 -25.52 -33.25
C THR A 364 -14.04 -26.97 -32.90
N GLY A 365 -14.16 -27.37 -31.63
CA GLY A 365 -13.69 -28.68 -31.16
C GLY A 365 -12.17 -28.79 -31.05
N THR A 366 -11.47 -27.69 -30.76
CA THR A 366 -10.00 -27.67 -30.66
C THR A 366 -9.54 -27.93 -29.22
N GLU A 367 -8.85 -29.04 -28.98
CA GLU A 367 -8.36 -29.44 -27.65
C GLU A 367 -7.37 -28.43 -27.03
N ALA A 368 -6.64 -27.67 -27.85
CA ALA A 368 -5.71 -26.65 -27.36
C ALA A 368 -6.41 -25.59 -26.50
N PHE A 369 -7.64 -25.19 -26.83
CA PHE A 369 -8.41 -24.23 -26.04
C PHE A 369 -8.86 -24.82 -24.69
N ILE A 370 -9.17 -26.13 -24.65
CA ILE A 370 -9.49 -26.82 -23.39
C ILE A 370 -8.31 -26.77 -22.42
N GLN A 371 -7.09 -26.99 -22.92
CA GLN A 371 -5.89 -26.90 -22.11
C GLN A 371 -5.58 -25.46 -21.67
N GLN A 372 -5.83 -24.47 -22.54
CA GLN A 372 -5.67 -23.04 -22.20
C GLN A 372 -6.64 -22.60 -21.09
N VAL A 373 -7.92 -22.94 -21.19
CA VAL A 373 -8.92 -22.63 -20.15
C VAL A 373 -8.50 -23.20 -18.79
N LYS A 374 -7.97 -24.42 -18.76
CA LYS A 374 -7.47 -25.02 -17.52
C LYS A 374 -6.30 -24.25 -16.90
N GLU A 375 -5.36 -23.81 -17.73
CA GLU A 375 -4.23 -22.99 -17.27
C GLU A 375 -4.68 -21.61 -16.76
N GLU A 376 -5.75 -21.06 -17.34
CA GLU A 376 -6.35 -19.80 -16.91
C GLU A 376 -7.14 -19.96 -15.60
N ASP A 377 -7.84 -21.07 -15.40
CA ASP A 377 -8.52 -21.44 -14.15
C ASP A 377 -7.51 -21.57 -12.99
N ASP A 378 -6.40 -22.29 -13.20
CA ASP A 378 -5.31 -22.42 -12.22
C ASP A 378 -4.73 -21.04 -11.79
N ILE A 379 -4.73 -20.06 -12.70
CA ILE A 379 -4.32 -18.68 -12.41
C ILE A 379 -5.42 -17.95 -11.63
N LEU A 380 -6.68 -18.07 -12.06
CA LEU A 380 -7.84 -17.46 -11.41
C LEU A 380 -7.95 -17.91 -9.94
N ASP A 381 -7.91 -19.21 -9.68
CA ASP A 381 -7.96 -19.84 -8.35
C ASP A 381 -6.86 -19.29 -7.43
N ARG A 382 -5.65 -19.13 -7.97
CA ARG A 382 -4.50 -18.62 -7.22
C ARG A 382 -4.69 -17.16 -6.85
N ILE A 383 -5.16 -16.33 -7.78
CA ILE A 383 -5.43 -14.92 -7.55
C ILE A 383 -6.59 -14.76 -6.56
N TYR A 384 -7.64 -15.58 -6.66
CA TYR A 384 -8.73 -15.64 -5.69
C TYR A 384 -8.20 -15.96 -4.29
N GLY A 385 -7.38 -17.00 -4.15
CA GLY A 385 -6.77 -17.41 -2.88
C GLY A 385 -5.96 -16.29 -2.22
N GLU A 386 -5.11 -15.61 -2.98
CA GLU A 386 -4.31 -14.48 -2.48
C GLU A 386 -5.18 -13.27 -2.15
N THR A 387 -6.20 -12.95 -2.96
CA THR A 387 -7.15 -11.86 -2.70
C THR A 387 -7.93 -12.12 -1.41
N LYS A 388 -8.40 -13.35 -1.21
CA LYS A 388 -9.10 -13.79 -0.01
C LYS A 388 -8.23 -13.62 1.24
N ASN A 389 -7.00 -14.15 1.19
CA ASN A 389 -6.04 -14.01 2.30
C ASN A 389 -5.72 -12.55 2.60
N TYR A 390 -5.57 -11.73 1.55
CA TYR A 390 -5.30 -10.31 1.67
C TYR A 390 -6.42 -9.56 2.40
N ILE A 391 -7.68 -9.81 2.03
CA ILE A 391 -8.86 -9.22 2.71
C ILE A 391 -8.98 -9.74 4.15
N ILE A 392 -8.75 -11.03 4.42
CA ILE A 392 -8.77 -11.57 5.79
C ILE A 392 -7.71 -10.90 6.68
N HIS A 393 -6.52 -10.63 6.14
CA HIS A 393 -5.52 -9.88 6.89
C HIS A 393 -5.93 -8.43 7.12
N LEU A 394 -6.61 -7.82 6.15
CA LEU A 394 -7.10 -6.46 6.25
C LEU A 394 -8.20 -6.30 7.31
N THR A 395 -9.12 -7.26 7.42
CA THR A 395 -10.22 -7.20 8.41
C THR A 395 -9.74 -7.37 9.87
N ARG A 396 -8.47 -7.69 10.10
CA ARG A 396 -7.84 -7.65 11.43
C ARG A 396 -7.51 -6.22 11.89
N GLU A 397 -7.48 -5.27 10.97
CA GLU A 397 -7.35 -3.85 11.28
C GLU A 397 -8.72 -3.24 11.59
N GLU A 398 -8.77 -2.15 12.35
CA GLU A 398 -10.01 -1.37 12.53
C GLU A 398 -10.45 -0.80 11.18
N LEU A 399 -11.57 -1.28 10.64
CA LEU A 399 -12.22 -0.76 9.44
C LEU A 399 -13.35 0.19 9.84
N ASP A 400 -13.50 1.31 9.11
CA ASP A 400 -14.74 2.08 9.19
C ASP A 400 -15.89 1.34 8.46
N ASP A 401 -17.14 1.73 8.70
CA ASP A 401 -18.31 1.04 8.13
C ASP A 401 -18.26 0.96 6.60
N LYS A 402 -17.76 2.01 5.94
CA LYS A 402 -17.64 2.05 4.47
C LYS A 402 -16.58 1.08 3.98
N GLU A 403 -15.45 1.01 4.68
CA GLU A 403 -14.35 0.09 4.41
C GLU A 403 -14.76 -1.37 4.65
N ALA A 404 -15.49 -1.65 5.73
CA ALA A 404 -16.06 -2.96 6.04
C ALA A 404 -17.01 -3.42 4.94
N THR A 405 -17.99 -2.59 4.55
CA THR A 405 -18.89 -2.91 3.43
C THR A 405 -18.11 -3.15 2.13
N ARG A 406 -17.13 -2.29 1.81
CA ARG A 406 -16.35 -2.43 0.58
C ARG A 406 -15.53 -3.73 0.56
N SER A 407 -14.97 -4.15 1.69
CA SER A 407 -14.26 -5.42 1.83
C SER A 407 -15.16 -6.62 1.51
N MET A 408 -16.41 -6.58 1.97
CA MET A 408 -17.41 -7.61 1.72
C MET A 408 -17.78 -7.65 0.23
N HIS A 409 -17.98 -6.49 -0.41
CA HIS A 409 -18.28 -6.42 -1.84
C HIS A 409 -17.15 -7.02 -2.69
N ILE A 410 -15.89 -6.72 -2.35
CA ILE A 410 -14.71 -7.31 -3.02
C ILE A 410 -14.71 -8.83 -2.87
N MET A 411 -14.93 -9.34 -1.66
CA MET A 411 -14.94 -10.78 -1.39
C MET A 411 -16.07 -11.50 -2.13
N THR A 412 -17.28 -10.93 -2.11
CA THR A 412 -18.44 -11.49 -2.81
C THR A 412 -18.21 -11.52 -4.31
N PHE A 413 -17.72 -10.43 -4.90
CA PHE A 413 -17.48 -10.40 -6.34
C PHE A 413 -16.35 -11.36 -6.76
N ALA A 414 -15.23 -11.39 -6.02
CA ALA A 414 -14.14 -12.33 -6.27
C ALA A 414 -14.59 -13.80 -6.17
N THR A 415 -15.43 -14.13 -5.18
CA THR A 415 -15.99 -15.49 -5.03
C THR A 415 -16.93 -15.86 -6.17
N ASN A 416 -17.74 -14.91 -6.65
CA ASN A 416 -18.61 -15.16 -7.80
C ASN A 416 -17.82 -15.34 -9.10
N LEU A 417 -16.71 -14.61 -9.29
CA LEU A 417 -15.81 -14.81 -10.43
C LEU A 417 -15.15 -16.19 -10.41
N GLU A 418 -14.70 -16.64 -9.23
CA GLU A 418 -14.18 -18.00 -9.03
C GLU A 418 -15.21 -19.06 -9.43
N HIS A 419 -16.44 -18.95 -8.92
CA HIS A 419 -17.51 -19.88 -9.27
C HIS A 419 -17.85 -19.88 -10.76
N CYS A 420 -17.66 -18.76 -11.45
CA CYS A 420 -17.77 -18.73 -12.91
C CYS A 420 -16.62 -19.51 -13.57
N GLY A 421 -15.37 -19.30 -13.14
CA GLY A 421 -14.20 -20.05 -13.62
C GLY A 421 -14.38 -21.56 -13.47
N ASP A 422 -14.80 -21.99 -12.27
CA ASP A 422 -15.15 -23.39 -11.96
C ASP A 422 -16.15 -23.99 -12.97
N ILE A 423 -17.19 -23.23 -13.35
CA ILE A 423 -18.18 -23.71 -14.33
C ILE A 423 -17.55 -23.81 -15.73
N VAL A 424 -16.69 -22.85 -16.10
CA VAL A 424 -16.03 -22.83 -17.40
C VAL A 424 -15.06 -24.01 -17.52
N ASP A 425 -14.16 -24.23 -16.55
CA ASP A 425 -13.21 -25.35 -16.57
C ASP A 425 -13.90 -26.71 -16.35
N LYS A 426 -14.64 -26.87 -15.25
CA LYS A 426 -15.10 -28.20 -14.81
C LYS A 426 -16.38 -28.67 -15.50
N SER A 427 -17.16 -27.76 -16.08
CA SER A 427 -18.42 -28.09 -16.75
C SER A 427 -18.33 -27.87 -18.25
N LEU A 428 -18.08 -26.64 -18.71
CA LEU A 428 -18.08 -26.34 -20.15
C LEU A 428 -16.97 -27.09 -20.90
N MET A 429 -15.76 -27.22 -20.34
CA MET A 429 -14.69 -27.98 -21.00
C MET A 429 -14.93 -29.50 -20.99
N GLU A 430 -15.63 -30.04 -20.01
CA GLU A 430 -16.09 -31.45 -20.07
C GLU A 430 -17.11 -31.66 -21.20
N LEU A 431 -18.02 -30.71 -21.42
CA LEU A 431 -18.95 -30.75 -22.56
C LEU A 431 -18.22 -30.64 -23.90
N ALA A 432 -17.20 -29.76 -23.98
CA ALA A 432 -16.36 -29.64 -25.17
C ALA A 432 -15.57 -30.94 -25.45
N ARG A 433 -14.96 -31.56 -24.43
CA ARG A 433 -14.27 -32.86 -24.55
C ARG A 433 -15.20 -33.94 -25.06
N LYS A 434 -16.42 -34.06 -24.51
CA LYS A 434 -17.43 -35.02 -24.98
C LYS A 434 -17.77 -34.83 -26.45
N LYS A 435 -18.00 -33.57 -26.86
CA LYS A 435 -18.26 -33.22 -28.27
C LYS A 435 -17.11 -33.65 -29.20
N ILE A 436 -15.86 -33.39 -28.80
CA ILE A 436 -14.66 -33.76 -29.57
C ILE A 436 -14.53 -35.28 -29.69
N GLN A 437 -14.67 -36.00 -28.58
CA GLN A 437 -14.57 -37.47 -28.53
C GLN A 437 -15.61 -38.15 -29.41
N ASN A 438 -16.86 -37.67 -29.35
CA ASN A 438 -17.97 -38.20 -30.15
C ASN A 438 -17.94 -37.74 -31.61
N ARG A 439 -17.09 -36.74 -31.93
CA ARG A 439 -17.04 -36.06 -33.25
C ARG A 439 -18.36 -35.40 -33.62
N ASP A 440 -19.07 -34.89 -32.62
CA ASP A 440 -20.36 -34.25 -32.79
C ASP A 440 -20.20 -32.82 -33.30
N GLN A 441 -21.17 -32.38 -34.11
CA GLN A 441 -21.29 -31.00 -34.58
C GLN A 441 -22.68 -30.47 -34.29
N PHE A 442 -22.75 -29.27 -33.71
CA PHE A 442 -24.02 -28.56 -33.56
C PHE A 442 -24.59 -28.20 -34.93
N SER A 443 -25.91 -28.13 -35.03
CA SER A 443 -26.56 -27.46 -36.16
C SER A 443 -26.20 -25.98 -36.18
N GLU A 444 -26.27 -25.35 -37.36
CA GLU A 444 -25.99 -23.91 -37.50
C GLU A 444 -26.87 -23.07 -36.57
N GLU A 445 -28.16 -23.39 -36.47
CA GLU A 445 -29.08 -22.70 -35.57
C GLU A 445 -28.75 -22.95 -34.10
N GLY A 446 -28.33 -24.17 -33.75
CA GLY A 446 -27.94 -24.52 -32.38
C GLY A 446 -26.66 -23.79 -31.95
N LEU A 447 -25.67 -23.67 -32.85
CA LEU A 447 -24.45 -22.93 -32.58
C LEU A 447 -24.71 -21.42 -32.48
N ALA A 448 -25.59 -20.87 -33.32
CA ALA A 448 -25.99 -19.47 -33.27
C ALA A 448 -26.68 -19.11 -31.94
N GLU A 449 -27.50 -20.01 -31.40
CA GLU A 449 -28.12 -19.85 -30.08
C GLU A 449 -27.06 -19.85 -28.95
N ILE A 450 -26.12 -20.79 -28.98
CA ILE A 450 -25.01 -20.83 -28.01
C ILE A 450 -24.18 -19.55 -28.08
N LYS A 451 -23.83 -19.08 -29.28
CA LYS A 451 -23.10 -17.83 -29.50
C LYS A 451 -23.83 -16.62 -28.93
N ALA A 452 -25.14 -16.52 -29.16
CA ALA A 452 -25.95 -15.42 -28.62
C ALA A 452 -26.00 -15.40 -27.08
N PHE A 453 -25.93 -16.56 -26.42
CA PHE A 453 -25.81 -16.62 -24.96
C PHE A 453 -24.43 -16.19 -24.49
N TYR A 454 -23.37 -16.69 -25.13
CA TYR A 454 -21.99 -16.30 -24.86
C TYR A 454 -21.81 -14.77 -24.94
N GLU A 455 -22.26 -14.13 -26.02
CA GLU A 455 -22.16 -12.68 -26.21
C GLU A 455 -22.85 -11.90 -25.08
N ARG A 456 -24.06 -12.34 -24.68
CA ARG A 456 -24.78 -11.73 -23.55
C ARG A 456 -24.08 -11.88 -22.21
N ILE A 457 -23.37 -12.98 -21.97
CA ILE A 457 -22.61 -13.18 -20.74
C ILE A 457 -21.42 -12.22 -20.70
N LEU A 458 -20.74 -11.99 -21.83
CA LEU A 458 -19.67 -11.02 -21.91
C LEU A 458 -20.17 -9.61 -21.63
N GLU A 459 -21.31 -9.21 -22.21
CA GLU A 459 -21.97 -7.93 -21.91
C GLU A 459 -22.30 -7.81 -20.41
N SER A 460 -22.87 -8.86 -19.80
CA SER A 460 -23.16 -8.90 -18.37
C SER A 460 -21.89 -8.78 -17.52
N LEU A 461 -20.77 -9.41 -17.92
CA LEU A 461 -19.49 -9.35 -17.21
C LEU A 461 -18.92 -7.93 -17.24
N GLN A 462 -18.94 -7.27 -18.40
CA GLN A 462 -18.48 -5.89 -18.55
C GLN A 462 -19.34 -4.91 -17.73
N LEU A 463 -20.67 -5.13 -17.71
CA LEU A 463 -21.58 -4.33 -16.90
C LEU A 463 -21.32 -4.55 -15.39
N ALA A 464 -21.11 -5.80 -14.97
CA ALA A 464 -20.75 -6.13 -13.59
C ALA A 464 -19.43 -5.48 -13.13
N GLN A 465 -18.40 -5.45 -13.99
CA GLN A 465 -17.14 -4.75 -13.72
C GLN A 465 -17.36 -3.23 -13.53
N SER A 466 -18.24 -2.64 -14.36
CA SER A 466 -18.59 -1.23 -14.28
C SER A 466 -19.31 -0.92 -12.95
N ILE A 467 -20.32 -1.71 -12.60
CA ILE A 467 -21.06 -1.64 -11.33
C ILE A 467 -20.12 -1.79 -10.13
N PHE A 468 -19.18 -2.74 -10.18
CA PHE A 468 -18.21 -2.98 -9.10
C PHE A 468 -17.33 -1.75 -8.81
N LEU A 469 -17.03 -0.96 -9.83
CA LEU A 469 -16.22 0.25 -9.72
C LEU A 469 -17.03 1.48 -9.33
N SER A 470 -18.15 1.72 -10.00
CA SER A 470 -18.94 2.95 -9.85
C SER A 470 -19.94 2.89 -8.70
N GLY A 471 -20.48 1.72 -8.40
CA GLY A 471 -21.64 1.57 -7.52
C GLY A 471 -22.91 2.19 -8.10
N ASP A 472 -23.03 2.22 -9.42
CA ASP A 472 -24.14 2.85 -10.14
C ASP A 472 -25.40 1.98 -10.13
N ASP A 473 -26.49 2.52 -9.58
CA ASP A 473 -27.77 1.83 -9.40
C ASP A 473 -28.49 1.57 -10.74
N ASP A 474 -28.35 2.47 -11.71
CA ASP A 474 -28.99 2.32 -13.03
C ASP A 474 -28.34 1.16 -13.80
N LEU A 475 -27.01 1.06 -13.74
CA LEU A 475 -26.28 -0.07 -14.32
C LEU A 475 -26.65 -1.38 -13.59
N ALA A 476 -26.81 -1.35 -12.27
CA ALA A 476 -27.23 -2.51 -11.50
C ALA A 476 -28.62 -3.01 -11.92
N GLN A 477 -29.57 -2.09 -12.12
CA GLN A 477 -30.90 -2.41 -12.61
C GLN A 477 -30.86 -2.98 -14.04
N GLN A 478 -30.06 -2.37 -14.92
CA GLN A 478 -29.85 -2.87 -16.28
C GLN A 478 -29.31 -4.31 -16.30
N LEU A 479 -28.37 -4.66 -15.41
CA LEU A 479 -27.84 -6.02 -15.29
C LEU A 479 -28.92 -7.02 -14.85
N LEU A 480 -29.77 -6.63 -13.90
CA LEU A 480 -30.88 -7.48 -13.44
C LEU A 480 -31.94 -7.70 -14.53
N ASP A 481 -32.22 -6.69 -15.34
CA ASP A 481 -33.15 -6.84 -16.47
C ASP A 481 -32.55 -7.68 -17.60
N GLY A 482 -31.24 -7.56 -17.85
CA GLY A 482 -30.48 -8.48 -18.69
C GLY A 482 -30.62 -9.94 -18.23
N LYS A 483 -30.46 -10.20 -16.93
CA LYS A 483 -30.66 -11.54 -16.33
C LYS A 483 -32.08 -12.09 -16.56
N LYS A 484 -33.12 -11.26 -16.42
CA LYS A 484 -34.51 -11.67 -16.72
C LYS A 484 -34.70 -11.99 -18.20
N SER A 485 -34.11 -11.18 -19.08
CA SER A 485 -34.14 -11.38 -20.54
C SER A 485 -33.46 -12.70 -20.94
N LEU A 486 -32.30 -13.01 -20.35
CA LEU A 486 -31.56 -14.25 -20.59
C LEU A 486 -32.38 -15.49 -20.15
N LYS A 487 -33.09 -15.42 -19.01
CA LYS A 487 -34.01 -16.48 -18.58
C LYS A 487 -35.17 -16.71 -19.57
N LYS A 488 -35.73 -15.65 -20.16
CA LYS A 488 -36.76 -15.78 -21.21
C LYS A 488 -36.18 -16.39 -22.48
N ALA A 489 -34.95 -16.01 -22.85
CA ALA A 489 -34.26 -16.56 -24.01
C ALA A 489 -33.96 -18.05 -23.85
N GLU A 490 -33.66 -18.54 -22.64
CA GLU A 490 -33.43 -19.96 -22.34
C GLU A 490 -34.69 -20.78 -22.63
N ALA A 491 -35.84 -20.32 -22.14
CA ALA A 491 -37.13 -20.98 -22.40
C ALA A 491 -37.46 -21.01 -23.91
N ALA A 492 -37.21 -19.92 -24.63
CA ALA A 492 -37.43 -19.86 -26.08
C ALA A 492 -36.47 -20.79 -26.86
N THR A 493 -35.21 -20.89 -26.42
CA THR A 493 -34.20 -21.78 -27.00
C THR A 493 -34.59 -23.24 -26.80
N ALA A 494 -35.06 -23.61 -25.61
CA ALA A 494 -35.57 -24.95 -25.34
C ALA A 494 -36.74 -25.35 -26.27
N GLN A 495 -37.66 -24.41 -26.53
CA GLN A 495 -38.78 -24.65 -27.45
C GLN A 495 -38.31 -24.83 -28.90
N LYS A 496 -37.42 -23.96 -29.40
CA LYS A 496 -36.83 -24.08 -30.73
C LYS A 496 -36.05 -25.39 -30.89
N HIS A 497 -35.30 -25.77 -29.87
CA HIS A 497 -34.57 -27.03 -29.83
C HIS A 497 -35.50 -28.24 -29.95
N PHE A 498 -36.61 -28.23 -29.21
CA PHE A 498 -37.61 -29.29 -29.30
C PHE A 498 -38.29 -29.37 -30.68
N GLU A 499 -38.55 -28.23 -31.32
CA GLU A 499 -39.06 -28.20 -32.70
C GLU A 499 -38.06 -28.80 -33.69
N ARG A 500 -36.75 -28.54 -33.52
CA ARG A 500 -35.70 -29.16 -34.34
C ARG A 500 -35.61 -30.67 -34.13
N LEU A 501 -35.77 -31.14 -32.89
CA LEU A 501 -35.83 -32.58 -32.59
C LEU A 501 -37.03 -33.25 -33.26
N ARG A 502 -38.21 -32.63 -33.23
CA ARG A 502 -39.41 -33.14 -33.92
C ARG A 502 -39.23 -33.25 -35.44
N LYS A 503 -38.42 -32.38 -36.04
CA LYS A 503 -38.08 -32.41 -37.47
C LYS A 503 -37.05 -33.49 -37.82
N GLY A 504 -36.48 -34.18 -36.84
CA GLY A 504 -35.55 -35.28 -37.07
C GLY A 504 -34.15 -34.84 -37.52
N LEU A 505 -33.73 -33.59 -37.23
CA LEU A 505 -32.41 -33.09 -37.60
C LEU A 505 -31.30 -33.91 -36.91
N PRO A 506 -30.46 -34.68 -37.65
CA PRO A 506 -29.52 -35.63 -37.06
C PRO A 506 -28.50 -34.98 -36.11
N GLN A 507 -27.95 -33.82 -36.50
CA GLN A 507 -27.02 -33.04 -35.69
C GLN A 507 -27.64 -32.62 -34.35
N THR A 508 -28.88 -32.13 -34.39
CA THR A 508 -29.62 -31.71 -33.18
C THR A 508 -29.86 -32.88 -32.22
N ILE A 509 -30.19 -34.07 -32.76
CA ILE A 509 -30.41 -35.27 -31.95
C ILE A 509 -29.10 -35.70 -31.27
N ALA A 510 -27.98 -35.73 -32.02
CA ALA A 510 -26.67 -36.10 -31.51
C ALA A 510 -26.19 -35.16 -30.39
N THR A 511 -26.38 -33.85 -30.54
CA THR A 511 -25.89 -32.85 -29.57
C THR A 511 -26.94 -32.39 -28.57
N SER A 512 -28.09 -33.05 -28.44
CA SER A 512 -29.23 -32.50 -27.69
C SER A 512 -28.90 -32.20 -26.22
N GLU A 513 -28.26 -33.15 -25.53
CA GLU A 513 -27.86 -33.00 -24.13
C GLU A 513 -26.79 -31.92 -23.98
N LEU A 514 -25.76 -31.95 -24.84
CA LEU A 514 -24.66 -30.98 -24.86
C LEU A 514 -25.17 -29.54 -25.04
N HIS A 515 -26.09 -29.32 -25.98
CA HIS A 515 -26.64 -27.99 -26.25
C HIS A 515 -27.36 -27.43 -25.01
N MET A 516 -28.25 -28.21 -24.41
CA MET A 516 -29.01 -27.77 -23.25
C MET A 516 -28.13 -27.54 -22.03
N ASP A 517 -27.11 -28.37 -21.82
CA ASP A 517 -26.17 -28.22 -20.72
C ASP A 517 -25.28 -26.97 -20.86
N VAL A 518 -24.81 -26.65 -22.07
CA VAL A 518 -24.08 -25.39 -22.34
C VAL A 518 -24.95 -24.17 -22.01
N ILE A 519 -26.20 -24.14 -22.47
CA ILE A 519 -27.13 -23.03 -22.18
C ILE A 519 -27.40 -22.91 -20.67
N ARG A 520 -27.58 -24.04 -19.97
CA ARG A 520 -27.75 -24.07 -18.51
C ARG A 520 -26.55 -23.46 -17.79
N ASP A 521 -25.34 -23.85 -18.16
CA ASP A 521 -24.12 -23.38 -17.50
C ASP A 521 -23.86 -21.91 -17.79
N TYR A 522 -24.14 -21.45 -19.00
CA TYR A 522 -24.15 -20.03 -19.33
C TYR A 522 -25.14 -19.21 -18.49
N ARG A 523 -26.33 -19.73 -18.22
CA ARG A 523 -27.26 -19.08 -17.28
C ARG A 523 -26.72 -19.04 -15.84
N ARG A 524 -26.07 -20.11 -15.39
CA ARG A 524 -25.46 -20.17 -14.04
C ARG A 524 -24.36 -19.13 -13.90
N ILE A 525 -23.46 -19.04 -14.88
CA ILE A 525 -22.41 -18.00 -14.96
C ILE A 525 -23.05 -16.61 -14.88
N ASN A 526 -24.05 -16.33 -15.73
CA ASN A 526 -24.73 -15.03 -15.69
C ASN A 526 -25.38 -14.72 -14.33
N THR A 527 -25.83 -15.75 -13.60
CA THR A 527 -26.42 -15.59 -12.26
C THR A 527 -25.38 -15.14 -11.24
N TYR A 528 -24.18 -15.73 -11.25
CA TYR A 528 -23.07 -15.32 -10.38
C TYR A 528 -22.58 -13.91 -10.73
N ILE A 529 -22.42 -13.59 -12.02
CA ILE A 529 -22.05 -12.24 -12.48
C ILE A 529 -23.08 -11.21 -12.00
N SER A 530 -24.38 -11.51 -12.14
CA SER A 530 -25.46 -10.60 -11.75
C SER A 530 -25.63 -10.44 -10.24
N ALA A 531 -25.01 -11.29 -9.42
CA ALA A 531 -25.19 -11.25 -7.96
C ALA A 531 -24.65 -9.94 -7.35
N ILE A 532 -23.69 -9.29 -8.02
CA ILE A 532 -23.15 -8.00 -7.58
C ILE A 532 -24.22 -6.90 -7.53
N ALA A 533 -25.18 -6.91 -8.45
CA ALA A 533 -26.22 -5.89 -8.52
C ALA A 533 -27.08 -5.83 -7.25
N TYR A 534 -27.40 -6.99 -6.66
CA TYR A 534 -28.16 -7.04 -5.41
C TYR A 534 -27.40 -6.40 -4.24
N SER A 535 -26.09 -6.68 -4.13
CA SER A 535 -25.27 -6.10 -3.05
C SER A 535 -25.16 -4.58 -3.09
N ILE A 536 -25.37 -3.96 -4.26
CA ILE A 536 -25.36 -2.50 -4.43
C ILE A 536 -26.75 -1.93 -4.17
N LEU A 537 -27.81 -2.55 -4.71
CA LEU A 537 -29.19 -2.07 -4.55
C LEU A 537 -29.73 -2.22 -3.12
N ASP A 538 -29.37 -3.27 -2.38
CA ASP A 538 -29.71 -3.42 -0.96
C ASP A 538 -29.18 -2.24 -0.11
N LYS A 539 -28.18 -1.51 -0.61
CA LYS A 539 -27.60 -0.34 0.04
C LYS A 539 -28.38 0.94 -0.23
N ALA A 540 -29.00 1.07 -1.41
CA ALA A 540 -29.83 2.23 -1.76
C ALA A 540 -31.09 2.27 -0.89
N GLU A 541 -31.71 1.11 -0.64
CA GLU A 541 -32.89 1.01 0.24
C GLU A 541 -32.55 1.34 1.71
N ASN A 542 -31.41 0.86 2.21
CA ASN A 542 -30.96 1.14 3.58
C ASN A 542 -30.37 2.55 3.78
N ALA A 543 -30.04 3.29 2.71
CA ALA A 543 -29.57 4.68 2.78
C ALA A 543 -30.71 5.71 2.71
N GLN A 544 -31.92 5.27 2.33
CA GLN A 544 -33.14 6.09 2.29
C GLN A 544 -34.02 5.92 3.55
N SER A 545 -33.73 4.93 4.40
CA SER A 545 -34.29 4.74 5.75
C SER A 545 -33.43 5.41 6.81
#